data_AF-A0AAV4K5S2-F1
#
_entry.id   AF-A0AAV4K5S2-F1
#
_cell.length_a   1.000
_cell.length_b   1.000
_cell.length_c   1.000
_cell.angle_alpha   90.00
_cell.angle_beta   90.00
_cell.angle_gamma   90.00
#
_symmetry.space_group_name_H-M   'P 1'
#
loop_
_entity.id
_entity.type
_entity.pdbx_description
1 polymer ?
#
loop_
_entity_poly.entity_id
_entity_poly.type
_entity_poly.pdbx_seq_one_letter_code
_entity_poly.pdbx_strand_id
1 'polypeptide(L)'
;MTVLPAPDLLARALSRRAGLPETGTTFYRAVHITETGGVWALDVAGDAGVLSLYAELGPEAEHALAAQCGEGAGLAGVYLKRRPPEARHLANVARERLSPPDPVWGAARPEVTVLEEGVPFLIRPGADLSLGLFSDARPARRWVREHSAGGRVLNTFAYTCGFGLSAALGGAQTVKNVDLSRKVLGWGQANYALSGLAAPDPDFLYGDVFGWLERLRKRGDLFDLVVLDPPGFARSKAGTWRADKDYGRLFAQACGVTAPDGRVLALLNHAGVSAGGLTRLIEHGLDTAGRRGRLSAALGPGRDYPGAAHLKVQVWDVE
;
A
#
# COMPACT_ATOMS: atom_id res chain seq x y z
N MET A 1 33.11 -3.94 0.16
CA MET A 1 32.20 -5.01 -0.30
C MET A 1 31.72 -4.63 -1.68
N THR A 2 31.89 -5.51 -2.66
CA THR A 2 31.42 -5.29 -4.05
C THR A 2 29.90 -5.11 -4.04
N VAL A 3 29.46 -3.91 -4.43
CA VAL A 3 28.04 -3.47 -4.42
C VAL A 3 27.26 -4.04 -5.60
N LEU A 4 27.97 -4.47 -6.65
CA LEU A 4 27.36 -5.05 -7.83
C LEU A 4 26.75 -6.42 -7.48
N PRO A 5 25.48 -6.67 -7.83
CA PRO A 5 24.82 -7.92 -7.53
C PRO A 5 25.55 -9.07 -8.22
N ALA A 6 25.44 -10.27 -7.65
CA ALA A 6 25.89 -11.48 -8.33
C ALA A 6 25.32 -11.50 -9.76
N PRO A 7 26.09 -11.86 -10.79
CA PRO A 7 25.70 -11.70 -12.18
C PRO A 7 24.34 -12.32 -12.55
N ASP A 8 23.91 -13.35 -11.82
CA ASP A 8 22.69 -14.12 -12.02
C ASP A 8 21.52 -13.72 -11.11
N LEU A 9 21.72 -12.85 -10.11
CA LEU A 9 20.70 -12.55 -9.09
C LEU A 9 19.44 -11.97 -9.71
N LEU A 10 19.59 -10.97 -10.59
CA LEU A 10 18.46 -10.30 -11.23
C LEU A 10 17.68 -11.28 -12.11
N ALA A 11 18.36 -12.05 -12.96
CA ALA A 11 17.74 -13.04 -13.81
C ALA A 11 16.93 -14.07 -12.99
N ARG A 12 17.53 -14.61 -11.92
CA ARG A 12 16.83 -15.54 -11.01
C ARG A 12 15.63 -14.91 -10.31
N ALA A 13 15.74 -13.65 -9.89
CA ALA A 13 14.65 -12.95 -9.22
C ALA A 13 13.48 -12.71 -10.19
N LEU A 14 13.75 -12.29 -11.42
CA LEU A 14 12.77 -12.13 -12.49
C LEU A 14 12.10 -13.45 -12.85
N SER A 15 12.85 -14.54 -12.99
CA SER A 15 12.28 -15.87 -13.27
C SER A 15 11.30 -16.32 -12.19
N ARG A 16 11.54 -16.01 -10.90
CA ARG A 16 10.58 -16.29 -9.81
C ARG A 16 9.26 -15.51 -9.95
N ARG A 17 9.24 -14.41 -10.71
CA ARG A 17 8.06 -13.55 -10.93
C ARG A 17 7.45 -13.69 -12.32
N ALA A 18 7.99 -14.55 -13.18
CA ALA A 18 7.57 -14.69 -14.58
C ALA A 18 6.07 -14.94 -14.78
N GLY A 19 5.41 -15.65 -13.85
CA GLY A 19 3.96 -15.89 -13.91
C GLY A 19 3.07 -14.74 -13.43
N LEU A 20 3.61 -13.58 -13.00
CA LEU A 20 2.78 -12.42 -12.58
C LEU A 20 2.21 -11.67 -13.80
N PRO A 21 3.01 -11.34 -14.84
CA PRO A 21 2.48 -10.78 -16.09
C PRO A 21 1.37 -11.65 -16.71
N GLU A 22 1.51 -12.97 -16.68
CA GLU A 22 0.52 -13.92 -17.20
C GLU A 22 -0.84 -13.80 -16.50
N THR A 23 -0.86 -13.40 -15.23
CA THR A 23 -2.09 -13.13 -14.47
C THR A 23 -2.52 -11.67 -14.57
N GLY A 24 -2.11 -10.93 -15.61
CA GLY A 24 -2.44 -9.52 -15.79
C GLY A 24 -1.86 -8.62 -14.70
N THR A 25 -0.68 -8.94 -14.18
CA THR A 25 0.01 -8.11 -13.17
C THR A 25 1.31 -7.54 -13.73
N THR A 26 1.29 -6.25 -14.05
CA THR A 26 2.45 -5.50 -14.56
C THR A 26 3.03 -4.51 -13.54
N PHE A 27 2.52 -4.52 -12.29
CA PHE A 27 3.17 -3.88 -11.15
C PHE A 27 3.50 -4.87 -10.04
N TYR A 28 4.78 -5.11 -9.81
CA TYR A 28 5.26 -6.11 -8.85
C TYR A 28 6.68 -5.86 -8.36
N ARG A 29 7.01 -6.49 -7.23
CA ARG A 29 8.36 -6.50 -6.67
C ARG A 29 9.23 -7.52 -7.44
N ALA A 30 10.01 -7.03 -8.40
CA ALA A 30 10.93 -7.87 -9.17
C ALA A 30 12.07 -8.42 -8.32
N VAL A 31 12.63 -7.58 -7.44
CA VAL A 31 13.68 -7.96 -6.48
C VAL A 31 13.31 -7.42 -5.11
N HIS A 32 13.15 -8.30 -4.13
CA HIS A 32 12.89 -7.92 -2.75
C HIS A 32 14.18 -7.75 -1.95
N ILE A 33 14.15 -6.88 -0.93
CA ILE A 33 15.33 -6.52 -0.13
C ILE A 33 15.97 -7.73 0.58
N THR A 34 15.18 -8.76 0.91
CA THR A 34 15.68 -10.01 1.51
C THR A 34 16.55 -10.82 0.54
N GLU A 35 16.39 -10.60 -0.77
CA GLU A 35 17.12 -11.30 -1.82
C GLU A 35 18.46 -10.62 -2.14
N THR A 36 18.70 -9.42 -1.61
CA THR A 36 19.89 -8.59 -1.87
C THR A 36 20.71 -8.34 -0.60
N GLY A 37 20.46 -9.11 0.46
CA GLY A 37 21.17 -8.96 1.74
C GLY A 37 20.88 -7.63 2.45
N GLY A 38 19.71 -7.02 2.23
CA GLY A 38 19.36 -5.76 2.88
C GLY A 38 19.70 -4.50 2.10
N VAL A 39 20.28 -4.61 0.90
CA VAL A 39 20.92 -3.46 0.23
C VAL A 39 19.97 -2.69 -0.68
N TRP A 40 19.22 -3.38 -1.53
CA TRP A 40 18.38 -2.75 -2.55
C TRP A 40 17.16 -3.61 -2.92
N ALA A 41 16.17 -2.99 -3.54
CA ALA A 41 15.00 -3.67 -4.08
C ALA A 41 14.59 -3.01 -5.41
N LEU A 42 13.93 -3.77 -6.28
CA LEU A 42 13.42 -3.27 -7.57
C LEU A 42 11.92 -3.55 -7.66
N ASP A 43 11.15 -2.50 -7.86
CA ASP A 43 9.76 -2.58 -8.30
C ASP A 43 9.72 -2.38 -9.83
N VAL A 44 8.93 -3.20 -10.53
CA VAL A 44 8.62 -3.04 -11.95
C VAL A 44 7.20 -2.50 -12.06
N ALA A 45 7.02 -1.43 -12.84
CA ALA A 45 5.76 -0.76 -13.13
C ALA A 45 5.62 -0.59 -14.64
N GLY A 46 5.01 -1.57 -15.31
CA GLY A 46 4.97 -1.61 -16.78
C GLY A 46 6.39 -1.70 -17.35
N ASP A 47 6.78 -0.70 -18.14
CA ASP A 47 8.15 -0.56 -18.68
C ASP A 47 9.05 0.34 -17.83
N ALA A 48 8.60 0.82 -16.67
CA ALA A 48 9.41 1.62 -15.74
C ALA A 48 9.91 0.79 -14.55
N GLY A 49 11.14 1.03 -14.12
CA GLY A 49 11.72 0.47 -12.89
C GLY A 49 11.79 1.50 -11.77
N VAL A 50 11.64 1.05 -10.53
CA VAL A 50 11.94 1.84 -9.34
C VAL A 50 12.92 1.08 -8.46
N LEU A 51 14.17 1.52 -8.47
CA LEU A 51 15.26 1.01 -7.64
C LEU A 51 15.22 1.70 -6.27
N SER A 52 14.91 0.94 -5.23
CA SER A 52 14.99 1.39 -3.84
C SER A 52 16.33 0.97 -3.22
N LEU A 53 17.09 1.93 -2.69
CA LEU A 53 18.36 1.70 -1.99
C LEU A 53 18.18 1.87 -0.48
N TYR A 54 18.61 0.89 0.30
CA TYR A 54 18.56 0.87 1.76
C TYR A 54 19.94 1.02 2.40
N ALA A 55 21.00 0.87 1.60
CA ALA A 55 22.36 1.26 1.93
C ALA A 55 22.76 2.51 1.15
N GLU A 56 23.68 3.30 1.71
CA GLU A 56 24.32 4.41 0.98
C GLU A 56 25.30 3.85 -0.05
N LEU A 57 25.10 4.22 -1.31
CA LEU A 57 25.95 3.84 -2.44
C LEU A 57 26.53 5.11 -3.09
N GLY A 58 27.75 5.04 -3.61
CA GLY A 58 28.33 6.14 -4.39
C GLY A 58 27.60 6.30 -5.73
N PRO A 59 27.55 7.53 -6.31
CA PRO A 59 26.80 7.80 -7.54
C PRO A 59 27.12 6.84 -8.70
N GLU A 60 28.39 6.51 -8.92
CA GLU A 60 28.79 5.57 -9.98
C GLU A 60 28.16 4.18 -9.79
N ALA A 61 28.14 3.68 -8.55
CA ALA A 61 27.54 2.39 -8.23
C ALA A 61 26.00 2.41 -8.35
N GLU A 62 25.35 3.53 -8.00
CA GLU A 62 23.91 3.71 -8.19
C GLU A 62 23.54 3.67 -9.67
N HIS A 63 24.26 4.40 -10.52
CA HIS A 63 24.02 4.42 -11.97
C HIS A 63 24.31 3.07 -12.61
N ALA A 64 25.40 2.40 -12.23
CA ALA A 64 25.73 1.06 -12.72
C ALA A 64 24.65 0.03 -12.33
N LEU A 65 24.17 0.07 -11.09
CA LEU A 65 23.09 -0.81 -10.64
C LEU A 65 21.78 -0.52 -11.36
N ALA A 66 21.42 0.76 -11.52
CA ALA A 66 20.24 1.15 -12.26
C ALA A 66 20.29 0.70 -13.73
N ALA A 67 21.45 0.83 -14.38
CA ALA A 67 21.67 0.33 -15.74
C ALA A 67 21.51 -1.18 -15.84
N GLN A 68 22.14 -1.93 -14.93
CA GLN A 68 22.00 -3.39 -14.88
C GLN A 68 20.55 -3.83 -14.65
N CYS A 69 19.82 -3.17 -13.75
CA CYS A 69 18.39 -3.41 -13.54
C CYS A 69 17.57 -3.08 -14.79
N GLY A 70 17.87 -1.96 -15.44
CA GLY A 70 17.20 -1.49 -16.64
C GLY A 70 17.34 -2.47 -17.81
N GLU A 71 18.58 -2.80 -18.16
CA GLU A 71 18.91 -3.73 -19.24
C GLU A 71 18.40 -5.14 -18.93
N GLY A 72 18.67 -5.65 -17.73
CA GLY A 72 18.34 -7.02 -17.35
C GLY A 72 16.84 -7.29 -17.18
N ALA A 73 16.04 -6.28 -16.88
CA ALA A 73 14.58 -6.40 -16.79
C ALA A 73 13.84 -5.85 -18.02
N GLY A 74 14.55 -5.37 -19.05
CA GLY A 74 13.94 -4.84 -20.29
C GLY A 74 13.13 -3.57 -20.06
N LEU A 75 13.58 -2.68 -19.18
CA LEU A 75 12.87 -1.46 -18.81
C LEU A 75 13.26 -0.30 -19.72
N ALA A 76 12.33 0.63 -19.92
CA ALA A 76 12.57 1.88 -20.65
C ALA A 76 13.33 2.90 -19.80
N GLY A 77 13.14 2.90 -18.47
CA GLY A 77 13.85 3.80 -17.56
C GLY A 77 13.75 3.35 -16.10
N VAL A 78 14.74 3.74 -15.29
CA VAL A 78 14.86 3.37 -13.88
C VAL A 78 14.95 4.61 -12.99
N TYR A 79 14.01 4.72 -12.06
CA TYR A 79 13.93 5.76 -11.06
C TYR A 79 14.57 5.31 -9.75
N LEU A 80 15.12 6.26 -9.00
CA LEU A 80 15.83 5.98 -7.76
C LEU A 80 15.04 6.42 -6.52
N LYS A 81 15.01 5.59 -5.48
CA LYS A 81 14.46 5.90 -4.16
C LYS A 81 15.47 5.54 -3.08
N ARG A 82 16.11 6.52 -2.46
CA ARG A 82 17.02 6.31 -1.33
C ARG A 82 16.20 6.24 -0.04
N ARG A 83 16.43 5.20 0.75
CA ARG A 83 15.68 4.87 1.97
C ARG A 83 16.63 4.69 3.16
N PRO A 84 17.40 5.73 3.56
CA PRO A 84 18.18 5.67 4.80
C PRO A 84 17.25 5.41 6.01
N PRO A 85 17.77 4.92 7.14
CA PRO A 85 16.97 4.67 8.35
C PRO A 85 16.12 5.89 8.76
N GLU A 86 16.62 7.12 8.56
CA GLU A 86 15.95 8.38 8.86
C GLU A 86 15.11 8.95 7.70
N ALA A 87 14.91 8.21 6.61
CA ALA A 87 14.22 8.69 5.39
C ALA A 87 12.84 9.30 5.68
N ARG A 88 12.13 8.77 6.68
CA ARG A 88 10.81 9.28 7.11
C ARG A 88 10.87 10.69 7.69
N HIS A 89 11.99 11.08 8.30
CA HIS A 89 12.20 12.43 8.83
C HIS A 89 12.78 13.39 7.78
N LEU A 90 13.52 12.86 6.80
CA LEU A 90 14.20 13.63 5.76
C LEU A 90 13.38 13.82 4.46
N ALA A 91 12.27 13.09 4.29
CA ALA A 91 11.45 13.09 3.07
C ALA A 91 11.00 14.49 2.62
N ASN A 92 10.77 15.42 3.55
CA ASN A 92 10.33 16.78 3.25
C ASN A 92 11.50 17.76 2.99
N VAL A 93 12.73 17.44 3.44
CA VAL A 93 13.88 18.36 3.43
C VAL A 93 14.89 17.98 2.35
N ALA A 94 14.99 16.70 2.01
CA ALA A 94 15.93 16.17 1.03
C ALA A 94 15.22 15.41 -0.08
N ARG A 95 14.04 15.87 -0.50
CA ARG A 95 13.15 15.16 -1.45
C ARG A 95 13.85 14.81 -2.75
N GLU A 96 14.51 15.78 -3.40
CA GLU A 96 15.22 15.57 -4.67
C GLU A 96 16.38 14.57 -4.50
N ARG A 97 17.08 14.62 -3.36
CA ARG A 97 18.11 13.62 -3.04
C ARG A 97 17.51 12.24 -2.81
N LEU A 98 16.43 12.13 -2.04
CA LEU A 98 15.86 10.83 -1.67
C LEU A 98 15.05 10.20 -2.81
N SER A 99 14.52 11.01 -3.70
CA SER A 99 13.60 10.60 -4.75
C SER A 99 13.67 11.58 -5.91
N PRO A 100 14.73 11.51 -6.73
CA PRO A 100 14.85 12.33 -7.94
C PRO A 100 13.59 12.19 -8.82
N PRO A 101 13.10 13.29 -9.41
CA PRO A 101 11.89 13.26 -10.24
C PRO A 101 12.13 12.61 -11.60
N ASP A 102 13.37 12.60 -12.07
CA ASP A 102 13.80 12.02 -13.34
C ASP A 102 14.47 10.65 -13.13
N PRO A 103 14.43 9.75 -14.13
CA PRO A 103 15.14 8.49 -14.04
C PRO A 103 16.66 8.72 -14.01
N VAL A 104 17.38 7.85 -13.29
CA VAL A 104 18.85 7.84 -13.26
C VAL A 104 19.44 7.00 -14.40
N TRP A 105 18.60 6.28 -15.13
CA TRP A 105 18.96 5.51 -16.32
C TRP A 105 17.76 5.42 -17.27
N GLY A 106 18.00 5.54 -18.59
CA GLY A 106 16.98 5.39 -19.62
C GLY A 106 16.04 6.60 -19.78
N ALA A 107 14.89 6.37 -20.38
CA ALA A 107 13.90 7.39 -20.74
C ALA A 107 12.88 7.63 -19.62
N ALA A 108 12.39 8.87 -19.52
CA ALA A 108 11.37 9.23 -18.54
C ALA A 108 10.01 8.55 -18.84
N ARG A 109 9.37 8.12 -17.76
CA ARG A 109 7.99 7.64 -17.65
C ARG A 109 7.31 8.35 -16.47
N PRO A 110 6.89 9.62 -16.63
CA PRO A 110 6.35 10.42 -15.52
C PRO A 110 5.12 9.79 -14.86
N GLU A 111 4.31 9.10 -15.66
CA GLU A 111 3.14 8.34 -15.24
C GLU A 111 3.04 7.08 -16.11
N VAL A 112 2.67 5.96 -15.48
CA VAL A 112 2.49 4.67 -16.13
C VAL A 112 1.17 4.06 -15.66
N THR A 113 0.36 3.58 -16.60
CA THR A 113 -0.77 2.72 -16.26
C THR A 113 -0.28 1.29 -16.16
N VAL A 114 -0.46 0.67 -15.00
CA VAL A 114 -0.09 -0.71 -14.71
C VAL A 114 -1.33 -1.53 -14.42
N LEU A 115 -1.18 -2.85 -14.45
CA LEU A 115 -2.23 -3.78 -14.06
C LEU A 115 -1.83 -4.51 -12.78
N GLU A 116 -2.81 -4.73 -11.92
CA GLU A 116 -2.75 -5.70 -10.84
C GLU A 116 -3.94 -6.66 -10.99
N GLU A 117 -3.67 -7.89 -11.42
CA GLU A 117 -4.71 -8.91 -11.67
C GLU A 117 -5.81 -8.41 -12.61
N GLY A 118 -5.41 -7.67 -13.66
CA GLY A 118 -6.31 -7.06 -14.63
C GLY A 118 -6.90 -5.70 -14.19
N VAL A 119 -6.70 -5.27 -12.95
CA VAL A 119 -7.18 -3.97 -12.46
C VAL A 119 -6.17 -2.86 -12.81
N PRO A 120 -6.57 -1.79 -13.51
CA PRO A 120 -5.66 -0.72 -13.89
C PRO A 120 -5.40 0.26 -12.74
N PHE A 121 -4.15 0.66 -12.57
CA PHE A 121 -3.71 1.68 -11.61
C PHE A 121 -2.72 2.66 -12.26
N LEU A 122 -2.82 3.94 -11.90
CA LEU A 122 -1.80 4.94 -12.22
C LEU A 122 -0.65 4.85 -11.21
N ILE A 123 0.57 4.71 -11.73
CA ILE A 123 1.83 4.76 -10.99
C ILE A 123 2.64 5.96 -11.47
N ARG A 124 3.26 6.67 -10.54
CA ARG A 124 4.17 7.80 -10.83
C ARG A 124 5.56 7.48 -10.28
N PRO A 125 6.44 6.85 -11.07
CA PRO A 125 7.77 6.41 -10.62
C PRO A 125 8.61 7.54 -10.04
N GLY A 126 8.55 8.74 -10.65
CA GLY A 126 9.26 9.95 -10.22
C GLY A 126 8.53 10.78 -9.15
N ALA A 127 7.42 10.30 -8.58
CA ALA A 127 6.75 11.01 -7.48
C ALA A 127 7.57 10.93 -6.18
N ASP A 128 6.94 11.09 -5.02
CA ASP A 128 7.58 10.94 -3.71
C ASP A 128 8.12 9.52 -3.46
N LEU A 129 8.43 9.19 -2.20
CA LEU A 129 8.84 7.83 -1.80
C LEU A 129 7.76 6.76 -2.01
N SER A 130 6.51 7.16 -2.26
CA SER A 130 5.39 6.27 -2.56
C SER A 130 5.00 6.42 -4.03
N LEU A 131 4.78 5.28 -4.69
CA LEU A 131 4.70 5.21 -6.15
C LEU A 131 3.28 5.38 -6.71
N GLY A 132 2.26 5.27 -5.85
CA GLY A 132 0.85 5.26 -6.24
C GLY A 132 0.11 3.99 -5.83
N LEU A 133 0.82 2.91 -5.52
CA LEU A 133 0.25 1.66 -5.01
C LEU A 133 1.30 0.89 -4.19
N PHE A 134 0.89 0.21 -3.13
CA PHE A 134 1.72 -0.70 -2.37
C PHE A 134 1.41 -2.14 -2.80
N SER A 135 2.29 -2.75 -3.61
CA SER A 135 2.06 -4.07 -4.24
C SER A 135 2.13 -5.25 -3.28
N ASP A 136 2.68 -5.07 -2.07
CA ASP A 136 2.63 -6.06 -1.00
C ASP A 136 1.20 -6.34 -0.54
N ALA A 137 0.31 -5.35 -0.58
CA ALA A 137 -1.10 -5.48 -0.24
C ALA A 137 -1.97 -6.08 -1.37
N ARG A 138 -1.39 -6.58 -2.48
CA ARG A 138 -2.12 -7.22 -3.58
C ARG A 138 -3.09 -8.32 -3.11
N PRO A 139 -2.68 -9.30 -2.28
CA PRO A 139 -3.60 -10.34 -1.81
C PRO A 139 -4.77 -9.79 -0.98
N ALA A 140 -4.54 -8.72 -0.22
CA ALA A 140 -5.60 -8.05 0.55
C ALA A 140 -6.58 -7.33 -0.38
N ARG A 141 -6.11 -6.65 -1.42
CA ARG A 141 -6.97 -6.01 -2.43
C ARG A 141 -7.81 -7.03 -3.20
N ARG A 142 -7.21 -8.17 -3.57
CA ARG A 142 -7.95 -9.31 -4.13
C ARG A 142 -9.06 -9.78 -3.18
N TRP A 143 -8.72 -9.99 -1.91
CA TRP A 143 -9.71 -10.41 -0.91
C TRP A 143 -10.86 -9.41 -0.81
N VAL A 144 -10.59 -8.10 -0.79
CA VAL A 144 -11.64 -7.06 -0.80
C VAL A 144 -12.54 -7.20 -2.03
N ARG A 145 -11.96 -7.37 -3.23
CA ARG A 145 -12.71 -7.53 -4.48
C ARG A 145 -13.63 -8.76 -4.45
N GLU A 146 -13.20 -9.85 -3.84
CA GLU A 146 -13.98 -11.10 -3.74
C GLU A 146 -15.08 -11.03 -2.67
N HIS A 147 -15.03 -10.07 -1.74
CA HIS A 147 -15.87 -10.06 -0.54
C HIS A 147 -16.71 -8.79 -0.35
N SER A 148 -16.81 -7.94 -1.38
CA SER A 148 -17.54 -6.66 -1.30
C SER A 148 -18.90 -6.65 -1.99
N ALA A 149 -19.28 -7.71 -2.72
CA ALA A 149 -20.49 -7.75 -3.55
C ALA A 149 -21.76 -7.37 -2.76
N GLY A 150 -22.51 -6.38 -3.26
CA GLY A 150 -23.75 -5.88 -2.66
C GLY A 150 -23.57 -5.08 -1.36
N GLY A 151 -22.37 -5.03 -0.79
CA GLY A 151 -22.09 -4.40 0.50
C GLY A 151 -21.74 -2.91 0.40
N ARG A 152 -21.79 -2.23 1.54
CA ARG A 152 -21.30 -0.87 1.76
C ARG A 152 -19.89 -0.94 2.34
N VAL A 153 -18.93 -0.29 1.68
CA VAL A 153 -17.51 -0.36 2.06
C VAL A 153 -16.99 1.00 2.49
N LEU A 154 -16.31 1.04 3.64
CA LEU A 154 -15.54 2.21 4.09
C LEU A 154 -14.05 1.91 4.00
N ASN A 155 -13.36 2.57 3.08
CA ASN A 155 -11.91 2.52 2.93
C ASN A 155 -11.28 3.72 3.67
N THR A 156 -10.63 3.47 4.81
CA THR A 156 -9.94 4.52 5.59
C THR A 156 -8.45 4.54 5.30
N PHE A 157 -7.81 5.71 5.48
CA PHE A 157 -6.41 5.94 5.06
C PHE A 157 -6.24 5.57 3.57
N ALA A 158 -7.21 6.00 2.77
CA ALA A 158 -7.48 5.43 1.46
C ALA A 158 -6.32 5.59 0.46
N TYR A 159 -5.42 6.55 0.68
CA TYR A 159 -4.34 6.91 -0.23
C TYR A 159 -4.89 7.15 -1.65
N THR A 160 -4.41 6.42 -2.66
CA THR A 160 -4.88 6.45 -4.05
C THR A 160 -6.08 5.54 -4.29
N CYS A 161 -6.83 5.25 -3.23
CA CYS A 161 -8.09 4.51 -3.17
C CYS A 161 -8.02 3.06 -3.68
N GLY A 162 -6.86 2.39 -3.56
CA GLY A 162 -6.67 1.03 -4.08
C GLY A 162 -7.68 0.00 -3.57
N PHE A 163 -7.90 -0.06 -2.24
CA PHE A 163 -8.92 -0.94 -1.66
C PHE A 163 -10.35 -0.55 -2.04
N GLY A 164 -10.64 0.75 -2.07
CA GLY A 164 -11.95 1.22 -2.52
C GLY A 164 -12.24 0.83 -3.97
N LEU A 165 -11.27 0.99 -4.87
CA LEU A 165 -11.40 0.59 -6.27
C LEU A 165 -11.64 -0.93 -6.38
N SER A 166 -10.86 -1.73 -5.64
CA SER A 166 -11.06 -3.18 -5.57
C SER A 166 -12.47 -3.54 -5.07
N ALA A 167 -13.00 -2.84 -4.07
CA ALA A 167 -14.35 -3.06 -3.57
C ALA A 167 -15.42 -2.73 -4.63
N ALA A 168 -15.29 -1.59 -5.32
CA ALA A 168 -16.21 -1.16 -6.36
C ALA A 168 -16.24 -2.16 -7.54
N LEU A 169 -15.06 -2.59 -8.01
CA LEU A 169 -14.94 -3.65 -9.04
C LEU A 169 -15.43 -5.02 -8.55
N GLY A 170 -15.41 -5.24 -7.23
CA GLY A 170 -15.99 -6.41 -6.56
C GLY A 170 -17.51 -6.37 -6.42
N GLY A 171 -18.17 -5.33 -6.96
CA GLY A 171 -19.63 -5.19 -6.92
C GLY A 171 -20.18 -4.59 -5.63
N ALA A 172 -19.36 -3.85 -4.86
CA ALA A 172 -19.87 -3.06 -3.74
C ALA A 172 -20.99 -2.12 -4.18
N GLN A 173 -22.06 -2.04 -3.38
CA GLN A 173 -23.18 -1.13 -3.64
C GLN A 173 -22.75 0.32 -3.43
N THR A 174 -21.95 0.58 -2.40
CA THR A 174 -21.37 1.91 -2.15
C THR A 174 -19.96 1.77 -1.60
N VAL A 175 -19.09 2.72 -1.95
CA VAL A 175 -17.72 2.79 -1.43
C VAL A 175 -17.44 4.22 -0.98
N LYS A 176 -17.00 4.39 0.27
CA LYS A 176 -16.51 5.67 0.79
C LYS A 176 -15.01 5.58 1.02
N ASN A 177 -14.25 6.50 0.45
CA ASN A 177 -12.80 6.62 0.62
C ASN A 177 -12.48 7.81 1.52
N VAL A 178 -11.72 7.61 2.60
CA VAL A 178 -11.34 8.68 3.54
C VAL A 178 -9.82 8.85 3.56
N ASP A 179 -9.33 10.06 3.30
CA ASP A 179 -7.90 10.38 3.40
C ASP A 179 -7.64 11.84 3.79
N LEU A 180 -6.48 12.09 4.42
CA LEU A 180 -6.00 13.41 4.82
C LEU A 180 -5.46 14.26 3.66
N SER A 181 -5.37 13.72 2.44
CA SER A 181 -4.80 14.41 1.29
C SER A 181 -5.78 14.43 0.10
N ARG A 182 -6.23 15.64 -0.28
CA ARG A 182 -7.02 15.84 -1.51
C ARG A 182 -6.29 15.37 -2.77
N LYS A 183 -4.95 15.51 -2.79
CA LYS A 183 -4.11 15.10 -3.93
C LYS A 183 -4.21 13.61 -4.19
N VAL A 184 -4.18 12.77 -3.15
CA VAL A 184 -4.25 11.31 -3.32
C VAL A 184 -5.68 10.84 -3.55
N LEU A 185 -6.69 11.50 -2.97
CA LEU A 185 -8.09 11.26 -3.32
C LEU A 185 -8.37 11.56 -4.80
N GLY A 186 -7.88 12.67 -5.33
CA GLY A 186 -7.99 12.98 -6.76
C GLY A 186 -7.25 11.97 -7.66
N TRP A 187 -6.11 11.44 -7.20
CA TRP A 187 -5.45 10.32 -7.86
C TRP A 187 -6.33 9.05 -7.80
N GLY A 188 -6.97 8.77 -6.66
CA GLY A 188 -7.95 7.70 -6.53
C GLY A 188 -9.13 7.83 -7.49
N GLN A 189 -9.68 9.03 -7.67
CA GLN A 189 -10.72 9.29 -8.66
C GLN A 189 -10.23 8.99 -10.09
N ALA A 190 -8.98 9.32 -10.42
CA ALA A 190 -8.38 8.95 -11.71
C ALA A 190 -8.24 7.42 -11.87
N ASN A 191 -7.89 6.69 -10.80
CA ASN A 191 -7.87 5.21 -10.84
C ASN A 191 -9.27 4.60 -11.06
N TYR A 192 -10.32 5.20 -10.49
CA TYR A 192 -11.70 4.77 -10.77
C TYR A 192 -12.07 5.03 -12.24
N ALA A 193 -11.72 6.21 -12.77
CA ALA A 193 -11.99 6.55 -14.17
C ALA A 193 -11.27 5.60 -15.15
N LEU A 194 -10.03 5.18 -14.85
CA LEU A 194 -9.33 4.16 -15.65
C LEU A 194 -10.07 2.83 -15.72
N SER A 195 -10.83 2.50 -14.69
CA SER A 195 -11.63 1.27 -14.62
C SER A 195 -13.07 1.46 -15.14
N GLY A 196 -13.38 2.61 -15.73
CA GLY A 196 -14.73 2.93 -16.23
C GLY A 196 -15.77 3.14 -15.13
N LEU A 197 -15.34 3.41 -13.89
CA LEU A 197 -16.24 3.59 -12.74
C LEU A 197 -16.48 5.08 -12.47
N ALA A 198 -17.71 5.40 -12.03
CA ALA A 198 -18.03 6.72 -11.51
C ALA A 198 -17.28 6.95 -10.18
N ALA A 199 -16.82 8.19 -9.97
CA ALA A 199 -16.07 8.58 -8.78
C ALA A 199 -16.60 9.90 -8.20
N PRO A 200 -17.87 9.95 -7.77
CA PRO A 200 -18.51 11.20 -7.38
C PRO A 200 -17.91 11.75 -6.09
N ASP A 201 -17.69 13.07 -6.01
CA ASP A 201 -17.03 13.72 -4.86
C ASP A 201 -17.58 13.33 -3.47
N PRO A 202 -18.89 13.09 -3.26
CA PRO A 202 -19.42 12.63 -1.97
C PRO A 202 -18.90 11.27 -1.49
N ASP A 203 -18.23 10.50 -2.36
CA ASP A 203 -17.59 9.22 -2.02
C ASP A 203 -16.12 9.37 -1.65
N PHE A 204 -15.52 10.56 -1.83
CA PHE A 204 -14.11 10.86 -1.58
C PHE A 204 -13.97 11.90 -0.47
N LEU A 205 -13.93 11.39 0.76
CA LEU A 205 -14.06 12.14 2.00
C LEU A 205 -12.70 12.67 2.46
N TYR A 206 -12.40 13.92 2.11
CA TYR A 206 -11.22 14.61 2.62
C TYR A 206 -11.34 14.87 4.13
N GLY A 207 -10.37 14.42 4.91
CA GLY A 207 -10.24 14.75 6.33
C GLY A 207 -9.62 13.65 7.18
N ASP A 208 -9.48 13.95 8.46
CA ASP A 208 -8.96 13.00 9.45
C ASP A 208 -9.91 11.80 9.63
N VAL A 209 -9.35 10.60 9.67
CA VAL A 209 -10.10 9.34 9.76
C VAL A 209 -10.86 9.24 11.09
N PHE A 210 -10.26 9.60 12.23
CA PHE A 210 -10.95 9.56 13.53
C PHE A 210 -12.14 10.52 13.54
N GLY A 211 -11.94 11.72 12.98
CA GLY A 211 -13.02 12.68 12.80
C GLY A 211 -14.14 12.17 11.90
N TRP A 212 -13.82 11.47 10.80
CA TRP A 212 -14.82 10.87 9.92
C TRP A 212 -15.55 9.70 10.55
N LEU A 213 -14.86 8.78 11.23
CA LEU A 213 -15.48 7.67 11.95
C LEU A 213 -16.51 8.18 12.97
N GLU A 214 -16.15 9.21 13.74
CA GLU A 214 -17.09 9.81 14.70
C GLU A 214 -18.29 10.48 14.02
N ARG A 215 -18.10 11.16 12.88
CA ARG A 215 -19.21 11.75 12.12
C ARG A 215 -20.15 10.69 11.57
N LEU A 216 -19.60 9.65 10.94
CA LEU A 216 -20.37 8.53 10.36
C LEU A 216 -21.16 7.81 11.45
N ARG A 217 -20.53 7.55 12.61
CA ARG A 217 -21.18 6.98 13.78
C ARG A 217 -22.36 7.83 14.27
N LYS A 218 -22.18 9.16 14.39
CA LYS A 218 -23.26 10.07 14.80
C LYS A 218 -24.43 10.13 13.81
N ARG A 219 -24.17 9.91 12.52
CA ARG A 219 -25.21 9.81 11.50
C ARG A 219 -25.91 8.45 11.47
N GLY A 220 -25.36 7.45 12.15
CA GLY A 220 -25.85 6.07 12.11
C GLY A 220 -25.47 5.32 10.84
N ASP A 221 -24.42 5.76 10.13
CA ASP A 221 -23.94 5.02 8.96
C ASP A 221 -23.25 3.73 9.40
N LEU A 222 -23.58 2.65 8.72
CA LEU A 222 -22.99 1.33 8.93
C LEU A 222 -22.41 0.80 7.63
N PHE A 223 -21.32 0.06 7.74
CA PHE A 223 -20.60 -0.53 6.62
C PHE A 223 -20.42 -2.03 6.84
N ASP A 224 -20.60 -2.80 5.78
CA ASP A 224 -20.47 -4.25 5.80
C ASP A 224 -18.99 -4.68 5.71
N LEU A 225 -18.14 -3.79 5.21
CA LEU A 225 -16.68 -3.89 5.27
C LEU A 225 -16.03 -2.54 5.60
N VAL A 226 -15.20 -2.51 6.63
CA VAL A 226 -14.32 -1.37 6.97
C VAL A 226 -12.86 -1.77 6.77
N VAL A 227 -12.11 -1.00 5.98
CA VAL A 227 -10.67 -1.20 5.77
C VAL A 227 -9.89 -0.21 6.62
N LEU A 228 -8.96 -0.71 7.43
CA LEU A 228 -8.06 0.07 8.29
C LEU A 228 -6.61 -0.16 7.86
N ASP A 229 -6.02 0.79 7.15
CA ASP A 229 -4.60 0.75 6.74
C ASP A 229 -3.83 2.01 7.20
N PRO A 230 -3.74 2.26 8.53
CA PRO A 230 -3.06 3.45 9.02
C PRO A 230 -1.55 3.39 8.79
N PRO A 231 -0.88 4.55 8.68
CA PRO A 231 0.58 4.60 8.69
C PRO A 231 1.11 4.08 10.04
N GLY A 232 2.34 3.57 10.10
CA GLY A 232 2.94 3.15 11.37
C GLY A 232 3.12 4.30 12.38
N PHE A 233 3.37 5.51 11.87
CA PHE A 233 3.53 6.74 12.65
C PHE A 233 3.07 7.93 11.81
N ALA A 234 2.38 8.87 12.43
CA ALA A 234 2.06 10.16 11.82
C ALA A 234 2.07 11.27 12.85
N ARG A 235 2.44 12.49 12.44
CA ARG A 235 2.34 13.69 13.27
C ARG A 235 1.45 14.70 12.57
N SER A 236 0.47 15.22 13.29
CA SER A 236 -0.44 16.24 12.80
C SER A 236 -0.61 17.34 13.84
N LYS A 237 -1.37 18.40 13.51
CA LYS A 237 -1.75 19.42 14.48
C LYS A 237 -2.61 18.84 15.63
N ALA A 238 -3.30 17.73 15.38
CA ALA A 238 -4.18 17.07 16.36
C ALA A 238 -3.42 16.13 17.32
N GLY A 239 -2.12 15.88 17.08
CA GLY A 239 -1.27 15.05 17.93
C GLY A 239 -0.39 14.08 17.14
N THR A 240 0.10 13.09 17.86
CA THR A 240 0.98 12.05 17.32
C THR A 240 0.23 10.74 17.30
N TRP A 241 0.16 10.10 16.13
CA TRP A 241 -0.34 8.75 15.94
C TRP A 241 0.81 7.74 15.99
N ARG A 242 0.62 6.69 16.75
CA ARG A 242 1.54 5.56 16.92
C ARG A 242 0.78 4.25 16.80
N ALA A 243 0.99 3.53 15.71
CA ALA A 243 0.24 2.30 15.48
C ALA A 243 0.51 1.20 16.53
N ASP A 244 1.66 1.22 17.23
CA ASP A 244 1.94 0.30 18.33
C ASP A 244 1.15 0.59 19.61
N LYS A 245 0.53 1.77 19.72
CA LYS A 245 -0.20 2.25 20.91
C LYS A 245 -1.67 2.53 20.66
N ASP A 246 -1.96 3.13 19.51
CA ASP A 246 -3.25 3.76 19.24
C ASP A 246 -4.16 2.89 18.35
N TYR A 247 -3.68 1.76 17.83
CA TYR A 247 -4.44 0.90 16.91
C TYR A 247 -5.72 0.34 17.53
N GLY A 248 -5.69 -0.07 18.80
CA GLY A 248 -6.90 -0.54 19.49
C GLY A 248 -7.98 0.54 19.56
N ARG A 249 -7.61 1.80 19.80
CA ARG A 249 -8.55 2.93 19.78
C ARG A 249 -9.14 3.15 18.38
N LEU A 250 -8.31 3.08 17.33
CA LEU A 250 -8.79 3.16 15.95
C LEU A 250 -9.78 2.04 15.64
N PHE A 251 -9.43 0.81 16.02
CA PHE A 251 -10.28 -0.36 15.80
C PHE A 251 -11.62 -0.21 16.54
N ALA A 252 -11.61 0.26 17.79
CA ALA A 252 -12.82 0.52 18.55
C ALA A 252 -13.76 1.53 17.87
N GLN A 253 -13.21 2.60 17.29
CA GLN A 253 -14.02 3.55 16.51
C GLN A 253 -14.57 2.94 15.21
N ALA A 254 -13.78 2.10 14.54
CA ALA A 254 -14.23 1.38 13.35
C ALA A 254 -15.42 0.46 13.67
N CYS A 255 -15.38 -0.26 14.79
CA CYS A 255 -16.51 -1.07 15.28
C CYS A 255 -17.81 -0.27 15.43
N GLY A 256 -17.72 1.03 15.74
CA GLY A 256 -18.88 1.91 15.86
C GLY A 256 -19.58 2.23 14.53
N VAL A 257 -18.94 1.95 13.40
CA VAL A 257 -19.51 2.11 12.04
C VAL A 257 -19.54 0.79 11.26
N THR A 258 -19.12 -0.32 11.87
CA THR A 258 -19.26 -1.65 11.27
C THR A 258 -20.65 -2.18 11.56
N ALA A 259 -21.36 -2.61 10.51
CA ALA A 259 -22.67 -3.25 10.62
C ALA A 259 -22.63 -4.50 11.52
N PRO A 260 -23.77 -4.93 12.09
CA PRO A 260 -23.88 -6.29 12.65
C PRO A 260 -23.45 -7.32 11.60
N ASP A 261 -22.65 -8.30 12.00
CA ASP A 261 -22.04 -9.32 11.13
C ASP A 261 -21.13 -8.74 10.01
N GLY A 262 -20.77 -7.46 10.11
CA GLY A 262 -19.83 -6.80 9.21
C GLY A 262 -18.38 -7.19 9.50
N ARG A 263 -17.48 -6.85 8.59
CA ARG A 263 -16.06 -7.19 8.68
C ARG A 263 -15.17 -5.98 8.79
N VAL A 264 -14.07 -6.12 9.52
CA VAL A 264 -12.96 -5.16 9.52
C VAL A 264 -11.72 -5.83 8.92
N LEU A 265 -11.21 -5.28 7.82
CA LEU A 265 -9.91 -5.63 7.27
C LEU A 265 -8.86 -4.72 7.91
N ALA A 266 -8.09 -5.26 8.85
CA ALA A 266 -7.07 -4.55 9.60
C ALA A 266 -5.67 -4.83 9.01
N LEU A 267 -5.02 -3.77 8.53
CA LEU A 267 -3.65 -3.79 8.01
C LEU A 267 -2.72 -3.03 8.94
N LEU A 268 -1.49 -3.52 9.06
CA LEU A 268 -0.43 -2.82 9.76
C LEU A 268 0.94 -3.07 9.12
N ASN A 269 1.50 -2.02 8.52
CA ASN A 269 2.87 -2.00 8.02
C ASN A 269 3.85 -1.40 9.07
N HIS A 270 4.19 -2.20 10.08
CA HIS A 270 5.08 -1.80 11.17
C HIS A 270 5.97 -2.96 11.64
N ALA A 271 7.24 -2.96 11.27
CA ALA A 271 8.17 -4.08 11.55
C ALA A 271 8.28 -4.45 13.05
N GLY A 272 8.16 -3.47 13.95
CA GLY A 272 8.21 -3.71 15.41
C GLY A 272 6.94 -4.34 16.02
N VAL A 273 5.89 -4.58 15.24
CA VAL A 273 4.66 -5.23 15.71
C VAL A 273 4.48 -6.56 14.98
N SER A 274 4.45 -7.66 15.75
CA SER A 274 4.20 -9.01 15.22
C SER A 274 2.72 -9.23 14.91
N ALA A 275 2.40 -10.32 14.19
CA ALA A 275 1.01 -10.70 13.92
C ALA A 275 0.18 -10.87 15.20
N GLY A 276 0.71 -11.59 16.20
CA GLY A 276 0.04 -11.70 17.51
C GLY A 276 0.00 -10.38 18.28
N GLY A 277 0.93 -9.46 18.03
CA GLY A 277 0.86 -8.09 18.56
C GLY A 277 -0.32 -7.31 17.99
N LEU A 278 -0.55 -7.39 16.67
CA LEU A 278 -1.73 -6.80 16.03
C LEU A 278 -3.03 -7.42 16.57
N THR A 279 -3.07 -8.75 16.72
CA THR A 279 -4.23 -9.45 17.31
C THR A 279 -4.60 -8.86 18.68
N ARG A 280 -3.62 -8.71 19.59
CA ARG A 280 -3.88 -8.13 20.92
C ARG A 280 -4.37 -6.69 20.88
N LEU A 281 -3.85 -5.88 19.95
CA LEU A 281 -4.34 -4.50 19.77
C LEU A 281 -5.79 -4.47 19.30
N ILE A 282 -6.18 -5.40 18.42
CA ILE A 282 -7.54 -5.53 17.91
C ILE A 282 -8.50 -6.05 18.99
N GLU A 283 -8.11 -7.09 19.74
CA GLU A 283 -8.88 -7.62 20.87
C GLU A 283 -9.16 -6.51 21.90
N HIS A 284 -8.16 -5.72 22.25
CA HIS A 284 -8.35 -4.55 23.12
C HIS A 284 -9.34 -3.52 22.52
N GLY A 285 -9.32 -3.33 21.20
CA GLY A 285 -10.27 -2.48 20.49
C GLY A 285 -11.70 -3.00 20.53
N LEU A 286 -11.89 -4.32 20.38
CA LEU A 286 -13.19 -4.99 20.53
C LEU A 286 -13.74 -4.82 21.94
N ASP A 287 -12.92 -5.08 22.96
CA ASP A 287 -13.29 -4.89 24.37
C ASP A 287 -13.71 -3.44 24.65
N THR A 288 -12.91 -2.48 24.15
CA THR A 288 -13.20 -1.05 24.30
C THR A 288 -14.51 -0.63 23.63
N ALA A 289 -14.84 -1.25 22.49
CA ALA A 289 -16.09 -1.02 21.78
C ALA A 289 -17.29 -1.77 22.38
N GLY A 290 -17.06 -2.68 23.33
CA GLY A 290 -18.10 -3.58 23.84
C GLY A 290 -18.68 -4.51 22.77
N ARG A 291 -17.87 -4.88 21.77
CA ARG A 291 -18.25 -5.76 20.66
C ARG A 291 -17.52 -7.08 20.76
N ARG A 292 -18.10 -8.14 20.18
CA ARG A 292 -17.38 -9.41 20.00
C ARG A 292 -16.83 -9.46 18.58
N GLY A 293 -15.81 -10.27 18.38
CA GLY A 293 -15.29 -10.50 17.05
C GLY A 293 -14.40 -11.73 16.98
N ARG A 294 -14.21 -12.23 15.76
CA ARG A 294 -13.39 -13.40 15.49
C ARG A 294 -12.48 -13.13 14.30
N LEU A 295 -11.21 -13.46 14.45
CA LEU A 295 -10.26 -13.51 13.34
C LEU A 295 -10.70 -14.61 12.37
N SER A 296 -11.15 -14.23 11.17
CA SER A 296 -11.65 -15.16 10.14
C SER A 296 -10.64 -15.45 9.04
N ALA A 297 -9.71 -14.53 8.80
CA ALA A 297 -8.58 -14.78 7.90
C ALA A 297 -7.36 -13.94 8.29
N ALA A 298 -6.18 -14.44 7.93
CA ALA A 298 -4.94 -13.68 7.95
C ALA A 298 -4.29 -13.76 6.56
N LEU A 299 -3.89 -12.62 6.00
CA LEU A 299 -3.33 -12.53 4.66
C LEU A 299 -1.86 -12.10 4.75
N GLY A 300 -1.02 -12.76 3.98
CA GLY A 300 0.38 -12.38 3.81
C GLY A 300 0.58 -11.45 2.60
N PRO A 301 1.78 -10.88 2.45
CA PRO A 301 2.13 -10.17 1.23
C PRO A 301 2.20 -11.13 0.03
N GLY A 302 2.19 -10.59 -1.19
CA GLY A 302 2.28 -11.38 -2.41
C GLY A 302 3.57 -12.21 -2.51
N ARG A 303 3.58 -13.25 -3.35
CA ARG A 303 4.75 -14.12 -3.60
C ARG A 303 6.01 -13.37 -4.04
N ASP A 304 5.84 -12.15 -4.55
CA ASP A 304 6.90 -11.23 -4.92
C ASP A 304 7.63 -10.58 -3.72
N TYR A 305 7.19 -10.85 -2.48
CA TYR A 305 7.78 -10.39 -1.22
C TYR A 305 8.28 -11.56 -0.33
N PRO A 306 9.28 -12.33 -0.76
CA PRO A 306 9.77 -13.49 -0.01
C PRO A 306 10.36 -13.10 1.34
N GLY A 307 9.93 -13.77 2.41
CA GLY A 307 10.41 -13.55 3.78
C GLY A 307 9.96 -12.23 4.40
N ALA A 308 9.05 -11.49 3.76
CA ALA A 308 8.50 -10.26 4.32
C ALA A 308 7.59 -10.53 5.52
N ALA A 309 7.86 -9.84 6.63
CA ALA A 309 7.04 -9.86 7.85
C ALA A 309 6.55 -8.46 8.27
N HIS A 310 6.82 -7.43 7.45
CA HIS A 310 6.50 -6.05 7.79
C HIS A 310 5.01 -5.76 7.75
N LEU A 311 4.29 -6.35 6.79
CA LEU A 311 2.85 -6.21 6.60
C LEU A 311 2.11 -7.34 7.33
N LYS A 312 1.19 -6.97 8.21
CA LYS A 312 0.21 -7.91 8.78
C LYS A 312 -1.16 -7.50 8.28
N VAL A 313 -1.94 -8.47 7.84
CA VAL A 313 -3.32 -8.25 7.42
C VAL A 313 -4.21 -9.29 8.09
N GLN A 314 -5.25 -8.83 8.76
CA GLN A 314 -6.22 -9.67 9.46
C GLN A 314 -7.64 -9.25 9.09
N VAL A 315 -8.50 -10.23 8.84
CA VAL A 315 -9.93 -10.03 8.64
C VAL A 315 -10.63 -10.44 9.93
N TRP A 316 -11.42 -9.52 10.47
CA TRP A 316 -12.21 -9.75 11.67
C TRP A 316 -13.69 -9.66 11.36
N ASP A 317 -14.43 -10.72 11.66
CA ASP A 317 -15.89 -10.68 11.69
C ASP A 317 -16.30 -10.03 13.02
N VAL A 318 -17.12 -8.97 12.97
CA VAL A 318 -17.52 -8.18 14.14
C VAL A 318 -19.00 -8.42 14.43
N GLU A 319 -19.29 -8.93 15.62
CA GLU A 319 -20.62 -9.25 16.14
C GLU A 319 -21.15 -8.11 17.01
#